data_AF-A0A562SLF5-F1
#
_entry.id   AF-A0A562SLF5-F1
#
_cell.length_a   1.000
_cell.length_b   1.000
_cell.length_c   1.000
_cell.angle_alpha   90.00
_cell.angle_beta   90.00
_cell.angle_gamma   90.00
#
_symmetry.space_group_name_H-M   'P 1'
#
loop_
_entity.id
_entity.type
_entity.pdbx_description
1 polymer ?
#
loop_
_entity_poly.entity_id
_entity_poly.type
_entity_poly.pdbx_seq_one_letter_code
_entity_poly.pdbx_strand_id
1 'polypeptide(L)'
;MSRKIQTFQQFKDELEQNSDLQVEFREDPLKAVQQFEQRIIDDKWVYRIVVTVLGAIILLIVTGVIILLSRDGTAATDADKLVPTIFTAIGSGAIGALAGLLAPAPQR
;
A
#
# COMPACT_ATOMS: atom_id res chain seq x y z
N MET A 1 7.32 -27.52 18.13
CA MET A 1 6.62 -26.92 16.96
C MET A 1 6.57 -25.42 17.22
N SER A 2 7.54 -24.63 16.74
CA SER A 2 7.60 -23.19 17.06
C SER A 2 6.46 -22.44 16.40
N ARG A 3 5.50 -21.97 17.21
CA ARG A 3 4.44 -21.07 16.76
C ARG A 3 5.02 -19.65 16.72
N LYS A 4 5.13 -19.09 15.52
CA LYS A 4 5.59 -17.71 15.34
C LYS A 4 4.48 -16.76 15.75
N ILE A 5 4.65 -16.08 16.87
CA ILE A 5 3.71 -15.09 17.38
C ILE A 5 3.90 -13.79 16.58
N GLN A 6 2.87 -13.37 15.84
CA GLN A 6 3.01 -12.28 14.84
C GLN A 6 2.52 -10.93 15.36
N THR A 7 1.62 -10.93 16.35
CA THR A 7 1.03 -9.71 16.90
C THR A 7 1.09 -9.70 18.42
N PHE A 8 1.11 -8.49 19.00
CA PHE A 8 1.05 -8.33 20.45
C PHE A 8 -0.20 -8.99 21.05
N GLN A 9 -1.33 -8.95 20.33
CA GLN A 9 -2.55 -9.61 20.76
C GLN A 9 -2.39 -11.12 20.83
N GLN A 10 -1.82 -11.75 19.81
CA GLN A 10 -1.53 -13.19 19.82
C GLN A 10 -0.56 -13.57 20.94
N PHE A 11 0.41 -12.72 21.23
CA PHE A 11 1.30 -12.98 22.35
C PHE A 11 0.59 -12.93 23.68
N LYS A 12 -0.26 -11.91 23.89
CA LYS A 12 -1.05 -11.81 25.11
C LYS A 12 -1.93 -13.05 25.27
N ASP A 13 -2.61 -13.47 24.21
CA ASP A 13 -3.49 -14.63 24.21
C ASP A 13 -2.68 -15.93 24.49
N GLU A 14 -1.49 -16.08 23.90
CA GLU A 14 -0.61 -17.25 24.12
C GLU A 14 0.03 -17.21 25.53
N LEU A 15 0.37 -16.03 26.05
CA LEU A 15 0.88 -15.83 27.41
C LEU A 15 -0.19 -16.17 28.46
N GLU A 16 -1.45 -15.85 28.20
CA GLU A 16 -2.57 -16.19 29.08
C GLU A 16 -2.88 -17.68 29.07
N GLN A 17 -2.69 -18.37 27.94
CA GLN A 17 -3.05 -19.78 27.77
C GLN A 17 -1.91 -20.77 28.04
N ASN A 18 -0.64 -20.35 27.93
CA ASN A 18 0.50 -21.26 28.01
C ASN A 18 1.33 -21.05 29.29
N SER A 19 1.28 -22.05 30.18
CA SER A 19 2.01 -22.04 31.46
C SER A 19 3.53 -21.99 31.27
N ASP A 20 4.09 -22.56 30.21
CA ASP A 20 5.55 -22.57 29.98
C ASP A 20 6.06 -21.19 29.59
N LEU A 21 5.31 -20.47 28.75
CA LEU A 21 5.60 -19.07 28.38
C LEU A 21 5.49 -18.12 29.59
N GLN A 22 4.59 -18.40 30.54
CA GLN A 22 4.50 -17.60 31.77
C GLN A 22 5.71 -17.79 32.68
N VAL A 23 6.25 -19.01 32.76
CA VAL A 23 7.47 -19.29 33.52
C VAL A 23 8.66 -18.62 32.84
N GLU A 24 8.80 -18.79 31.52
CA GLU A 24 9.89 -18.18 30.75
C GLU A 24 9.84 -16.64 30.81
N PHE A 25 8.65 -16.03 30.74
CA PHE A 25 8.48 -14.58 30.87
C PHE A 25 8.77 -14.05 32.29
N ARG A 26 8.56 -14.87 33.33
CA ARG A 26 8.88 -14.51 34.72
C ARG A 26 10.37 -14.64 35.03
N GLU A 27 11.04 -15.63 34.44
CA GLU A 27 12.47 -15.86 34.64
C GLU A 27 13.33 -14.91 33.78
N ASP A 28 12.96 -14.71 32.52
CA ASP A 28 13.67 -13.80 31.61
C ASP A 28 12.70 -13.16 30.59
N PRO A 29 12.15 -11.98 30.91
CA PRO A 29 11.18 -11.31 30.05
C PRO A 29 11.79 -10.88 28.70
N LEU A 30 13.10 -10.63 28.63
CA LEU A 30 13.77 -10.24 27.38
C LEU A 30 13.85 -11.43 26.42
N LYS A 31 14.10 -12.62 26.94
CA LYS A 31 14.21 -13.85 26.15
C LYS A 31 12.84 -14.32 25.64
N ALA A 32 11.80 -14.19 26.45
CA ALA A 32 10.42 -14.46 26.04
C ALA A 32 9.97 -13.51 24.92
N VAL A 33 10.35 -12.23 24.99
CA VAL A 33 10.03 -11.26 23.93
C VAL A 33 10.84 -11.51 22.65
N GLN A 34 12.04 -12.07 22.72
CA GLN A 34 12.80 -12.47 21.51
C GLN A 34 12.12 -13.57 20.69
N GLN A 35 11.20 -14.34 21.28
CA GLN A 35 10.36 -15.29 20.53
C GLN A 35 9.34 -14.58 19.61
N PHE A 36 9.13 -13.26 19.78
CA PHE A 36 8.50 -12.44 18.76
C PHE A 36 9.47 -12.15 17.62
N GLU A 37 9.31 -12.89 16.53
CA GLU A 37 9.74 -12.39 15.24
C GLU A 37 8.63 -11.50 14.68
N GLN A 38 8.76 -10.18 14.86
CA GLN A 38 7.95 -9.24 14.12
C GLN A 38 8.31 -9.38 12.63
N ARG A 39 7.53 -10.17 11.91
CA ARG A 39 7.68 -10.33 10.47
C ARG A 39 7.21 -9.03 9.83
N ILE A 40 8.13 -8.08 9.65
CA ILE A 40 7.88 -6.95 8.76
C ILE A 40 7.64 -7.58 7.40
N ILE A 41 6.39 -7.50 6.93
CA ILE A 41 6.06 -7.84 5.56
C ILE A 41 6.83 -6.80 4.74
N ASP A 42 7.96 -7.20 4.16
CA ASP A 42 8.71 -6.40 3.21
C ASP A 42 7.87 -6.34 1.92
N ASP A 43 6.80 -5.55 1.98
CA ASP A 43 5.73 -5.58 0.99
C ASP A 43 6.10 -4.81 -0.29
N LYS A 44 7.38 -4.89 -0.66
CA LYS A 44 7.94 -4.43 -1.93
C LYS A 44 7.20 -5.05 -3.11
N TRP A 45 6.62 -6.24 -2.93
CA TRP A 45 5.88 -6.93 -3.98
C TRP A 45 4.51 -6.29 -4.20
N VAL A 46 3.75 -5.98 -3.15
CA VAL A 46 2.50 -5.20 -3.26
C VAL A 46 2.80 -3.81 -3.79
N TYR A 47 3.83 -3.13 -3.26
CA TYR A 47 4.26 -1.83 -3.79
C TYR A 47 4.56 -1.90 -5.29
N ARG A 48 5.34 -2.88 -5.74
CA ARG A 48 5.66 -3.07 -7.16
C ARG A 48 4.42 -3.28 -8.01
N ILE A 49 3.47 -4.13 -7.58
CA ILE A 49 2.25 -4.41 -8.36
C ILE A 49 1.38 -3.17 -8.47
N VAL A 50 1.19 -2.44 -7.37
CA VAL A 50 0.37 -1.23 -7.38
C VAL A 50 0.98 -0.19 -8.31
N VAL A 51 2.29 0.04 -8.22
CA VAL A 51 2.99 1.03 -9.07
C VAL A 51 3.00 0.61 -10.53
N THR A 52 3.22 -0.67 -10.86
CA THR A 52 3.24 -1.13 -12.26
C THR A 52 1.86 -1.05 -12.90
N VAL A 53 0.79 -1.43 -12.18
CA VAL A 53 -0.58 -1.35 -12.69
C VAL A 53 -1.02 0.11 -12.87
N LEU A 54 -0.74 0.99 -11.89
CA LEU A 54 -1.03 2.42 -12.03
C LEU A 54 -0.28 3.04 -13.21
N GLY A 55 1.03 2.77 -13.32
CA GLY A 55 1.85 3.25 -14.43
C GLY A 55 1.33 2.77 -15.78
N ALA A 56 0.94 1.50 -15.89
CA ALA A 56 0.38 0.93 -17.11
C ALA A 56 -0.96 1.58 -17.51
N ILE A 57 -1.84 1.86 -16.54
CA ILE A 57 -3.12 2.55 -16.79
C ILE A 57 -2.87 3.95 -17.32
N ILE A 58 -1.96 4.72 -16.71
CA ILE A 58 -1.63 6.07 -17.17
C ILE A 58 -1.06 6.01 -18.60
N LEU A 59 -0.12 5.09 -18.87
CA LEU A 59 0.44 4.92 -20.21
C LEU A 59 -0.65 4.55 -21.23
N LEU A 60 -1.56 3.64 -20.91
CA LEU A 60 -2.68 3.28 -21.78
C LEU A 60 -3.59 4.47 -22.09
N ILE A 61 -3.91 5.30 -21.09
CA ILE A 61 -4.72 6.51 -21.30
C ILE A 61 -3.98 7.48 -22.23
N VAL A 62 -2.71 7.76 -21.97
CA VAL A 62 -1.90 8.68 -22.80
C VAL A 62 -1.79 8.16 -24.23
N THR A 63 -1.43 6.90 -24.43
CA THR A 63 -1.31 6.29 -25.75
C THR A 63 -2.66 6.24 -26.48
N GLY A 64 -3.74 5.88 -25.78
CA GLY A 64 -5.09 5.85 -26.34
C GLY A 64 -5.54 7.23 -26.83
N VAL A 65 -5.26 8.28 -26.05
CA VAL A 65 -5.53 9.67 -26.43
C VAL A 65 -4.72 10.05 -27.68
N ILE A 66 -3.41 9.78 -27.71
CA ILE A 66 -2.55 10.09 -28.88
C ILE A 66 -3.06 9.40 -30.16
N ILE A 67 -3.46 8.13 -30.07
CA ILE A 67 -3.99 7.37 -31.21
C ILE A 67 -5.31 7.98 -31.72
N LEU A 68 -6.21 8.36 -30.80
CA LEU A 68 -7.47 9.02 -31.15
C LEU A 68 -7.24 10.34 -31.87
N LEU A 69 -6.36 11.19 -31.33
CA LEU A 69 -5.95 12.46 -31.96
C LEU A 69 -5.35 12.26 -33.36
N SER A 70 -4.57 11.18 -33.54
CA SER A 70 -3.86 10.91 -34.80
C SER A 70 -4.75 10.34 -35.90
N ARG A 71 -5.84 9.62 -35.57
CA ARG A 71 -6.72 8.97 -36.56
C ARG A 71 -7.80 9.88 -37.12
N ASP A 72 -8.38 10.77 -36.30
CA ASP A 72 -9.55 11.53 -36.72
C ASP A 72 -9.25 12.89 -37.35
N GLY A 73 -8.02 13.42 -37.26
CA GLY A 73 -7.58 14.67 -37.90
C GLY A 73 -8.39 15.94 -37.53
N THR A 74 -9.46 15.79 -36.76
CA THR A 74 -10.50 16.79 -36.42
C THR A 74 -10.55 17.06 -34.92
N ALA A 75 -9.60 16.51 -34.15
CA ALA A 75 -9.46 16.70 -32.72
C ALA A 75 -9.26 18.18 -32.29
N ALA A 76 -8.92 19.07 -33.21
CA ALA A 76 -8.60 20.48 -32.96
C ALA A 76 -9.78 21.40 -32.58
N THR A 77 -10.99 20.87 -32.33
CA THR A 77 -12.13 21.73 -31.90
C THR A 77 -12.77 21.32 -30.57
N ASP A 78 -12.97 20.03 -30.31
CA ASP A 78 -13.51 19.55 -29.02
C ASP A 78 -12.48 18.77 -28.17
N ALA A 79 -11.50 18.09 -28.79
CA ALA A 79 -10.50 17.33 -28.04
C ALA A 79 -9.48 18.24 -27.35
N ASP A 80 -9.20 19.42 -27.91
CA ASP A 80 -8.33 20.44 -27.28
C ASP A 80 -8.82 20.87 -25.88
N LYS A 81 -10.12 20.73 -25.59
CA LYS A 81 -10.66 20.97 -24.24
C LYS A 81 -10.63 19.71 -23.36
N LEU A 82 -10.91 18.54 -23.93
CA LEU A 82 -11.02 17.28 -23.18
C LEU A 82 -9.67 16.74 -22.73
N VAL A 83 -8.61 16.93 -23.52
CA VAL A 83 -7.27 16.43 -23.20
C VAL A 83 -6.75 17.08 -21.90
N PRO A 84 -6.72 18.42 -21.75
CA PRO A 84 -6.38 19.07 -20.49
C PRO A 84 -7.29 18.63 -19.32
N THR A 85 -8.59 18.41 -19.55
CA THR A 85 -9.52 17.93 -18.51
C THR A 85 -9.18 16.53 -18.00
N ILE A 86 -8.83 15.60 -18.89
CA ILE A 86 -8.44 14.23 -18.50
C ILE A 86 -7.12 14.28 -17.72
N PHE A 87 -6.13 15.04 -18.20
CA PHE A 87 -4.85 15.18 -17.50
C PHE A 87 -4.99 15.87 -16.14
N THR A 88 -5.84 16.90 -16.03
CA THR A 88 -6.13 17.57 -14.75
C THR A 88 -6.91 16.66 -13.78
N ALA A 89 -7.84 15.84 -14.27
CA ALA A 89 -8.54 14.85 -13.46
C ALA A 89 -7.59 13.78 -12.91
N ILE A 90 -6.69 13.25 -13.73
CA ILE A 90 -5.68 12.27 -13.30
C ILE A 90 -4.67 12.92 -12.33
N GLY A 91 -4.17 14.11 -12.67
CA GLY A 91 -3.22 14.85 -11.84
C GLY A 91 -3.78 15.20 -10.46
N SER A 92 -5.03 15.67 -10.39
CA SER A 92 -5.69 15.97 -9.10
C SER A 92 -5.95 14.70 -8.28
N GLY A 93 -6.35 13.60 -8.93
CA GLY A 93 -6.49 12.30 -8.27
C GLY A 93 -5.17 11.78 -7.69
N ALA A 94 -4.07 11.92 -8.44
CA ALA A 94 -2.73 11.52 -7.98
C ALA A 94 -2.25 12.37 -6.80
N ILE A 95 -2.45 13.69 -6.85
CA ILE A 95 -2.13 14.59 -5.73
C ILE A 95 -2.99 14.24 -4.51
N GLY A 96 -4.28 13.95 -4.69
CA GLY A 96 -5.18 13.53 -3.59
C GLY A 96 -4.74 12.22 -2.94
N ALA A 97 -4.29 11.24 -3.73
CA ALA A 97 -3.74 9.99 -3.21
C ALA A 97 -2.43 10.19 -2.41
N LEU A 98 -1.53 11.05 -2.91
CA LEU A 98 -0.30 11.42 -2.19
C LEU A 98 -0.62 12.15 -0.87
N ALA A 99 -1.58 13.07 -0.89
CA ALA A 99 -2.05 13.74 0.32
C ALA A 99 -2.64 12.74 1.32
N GLY A 100 -3.39 11.74 0.86
CA GLY A 100 -3.91 10.65 1.71
C GLY A 100 -2.81 9.77 2.32
N LEU A 101 -1.74 9.46 1.57
CA LEU A 101 -0.60 8.69 2.06
C LEU A 101 0.26 9.48 3.06
N LEU A 102 0.38 10.78 2.85
CA LEU A 102 1.16 11.70 3.70
C LEU A 102 0.34 12.25 4.88
N ALA A 103 -0.96 12.01 4.90
CA ALA A 103 -1.80 12.41 6.02
C ALA A 103 -1.35 11.64 7.28
N PRO A 104 -1.09 12.34 8.40
CA PRO A 104 -0.67 11.69 9.64
C PRO A 104 -1.76 10.71 10.09
N ALA A 105 -1.34 9.53 10.53
CA ALA A 105 -2.26 8.53 11.06
C ALA A 105 -3.05 9.15 12.24
N PRO A 106 -4.39 8.98 12.28
CA PRO A 106 -5.19 9.54 13.35
C PRO A 106 -4.74 8.99 14.70
N GLN A 107 -4.20 9.86 15.55
CA GLN A 107 -3.91 9.55 16.94
C GLN A 107 -5.24 9.47 17.69
N ARG A 108 -5.61 8.25 18.09
CA ARG A 108 -6.67 8.00 19.06
C ARG A 108 -6.05 7.80 20.43
#